data_AF-A0A3D5X7P8-F1
#
_entry.id   AF-A0A3D5X7P8-F1
#
_cell.length_a   1.000
_cell.length_b   1.000
_cell.length_c   1.000
_cell.angle_alpha   90.00
_cell.angle_beta   90.00
_cell.angle_gamma   90.00
#
_symmetry.space_group_name_H-M   'P 1'
#
loop_
_entity.id
_entity.type
_entity.pdbx_description
1 polymer ?
#
loop_
_entity_poly.entity_id
_entity_poly.type
_entity_poly.pdbx_seq_one_letter_code
_entity_poly.pdbx_strand_id
1 'polypeptide(L)'
;MLSFQESNEPIFEPIIKRLELEGTRLRKLGPDYLAYALLDCIVDHYYSTLDALEGTIDIIEREIMYNPQNHHLQQIHSLRSDLGIFKKSIWSLRDGLNSLIRDD
;
A
#
# COMPACT_ATOMS: atom_id res chain seq x y z
N MET A 1 -1.09 20.18 9.38
CA MET A 1 -0.45 19.11 8.59
C MET A 1 -0.82 19.34 7.14
N LEU A 2 0.15 19.24 6.22
CA LEU A 2 -0.10 19.26 4.78
C LEU A 2 0.31 17.89 4.21
N SER A 3 -0.47 17.39 3.26
CA SER A 3 -0.17 16.16 2.51
C SER A 3 -0.31 16.46 1.02
N PHE A 4 0.55 15.86 0.21
CA PHE A 4 0.52 15.96 -1.25
C PHE A 4 0.26 14.57 -1.82
N GLN A 5 -0.62 14.49 -2.82
CA GLN A 5 -0.96 13.25 -3.52
C GLN A 5 -0.71 13.46 -5.00
N GLU A 6 -0.15 12.44 -5.67
CA GLU A 6 0.13 12.48 -7.10
C GLU A 6 -1.11 12.15 -7.95
N SER A 7 -2.07 11.42 -7.38
CA SER A 7 -3.32 11.03 -8.04
C SER A 7 -4.55 11.54 -7.27
N ASN A 8 -5.71 11.50 -7.93
CA ASN A 8 -7.01 11.82 -7.32
C ASN A 8 -7.69 10.57 -6.73
N GLU A 9 -6.96 9.48 -6.50
CA GLU A 9 -7.54 8.28 -5.90
C GLU A 9 -7.97 8.57 -4.46
N PRO A 10 -9.19 8.18 -4.05
CA PRO A 10 -9.75 8.55 -2.75
C PRO A 10 -9.19 7.67 -1.61
N ILE A 11 -7.87 7.44 -1.57
CA ILE A 11 -7.24 6.57 -0.57
C ILE A 11 -7.50 7.06 0.86
N PHE A 12 -7.57 8.38 1.08
CA PHE A 12 -7.82 8.97 2.40
C PHE A 12 -9.30 9.22 2.70
N GLU A 13 -10.22 8.82 1.83
CA GLU A 13 -11.66 8.93 2.07
C GLU A 13 -12.11 8.36 3.44
N PRO A 14 -11.59 7.22 3.92
CA PRO A 14 -11.92 6.73 5.26
C PRO A 14 -11.50 7.69 6.38
N ILE A 15 -10.38 8.41 6.19
CA ILE A 15 -9.86 9.38 7.16
C ILE A 15 -10.69 10.66 7.12
N ILE A 16 -11.05 11.15 5.92
CA ILE A 16 -11.92 12.32 5.73
C ILE A 16 -13.28 12.08 6.40
N LYS A 17 -13.92 10.93 6.13
CA LYS A 17 -15.19 10.56 6.77
C LYS A 17 -15.09 10.51 8.30
N ARG A 18 -13.99 10.00 8.85
CA ARG A 18 -13.74 9.98 10.30
C ARG A 18 -13.51 11.38 10.89
N LEU A 19 -12.97 12.31 10.10
CA LEU A 19 -12.80 13.72 10.46
C LEU A 19 -14.11 14.49 10.39
N GLU A 20 -15.11 14.06 9.62
CA GLU A 20 -16.43 14.70 9.58
C GLU A 20 -17.26 14.36 10.82
N LEU A 21 -17.09 13.14 11.36
CA LEU A 21 -17.76 12.68 12.56
C LEU A 21 -17.25 13.36 13.84
N GLU A 22 -18.18 13.82 14.68
CA GLU A 22 -17.86 14.40 15.97
C GLU A 22 -17.41 13.35 17.00
N GLY A 23 -16.57 13.76 17.95
CA GLY A 23 -16.16 12.92 19.08
C GLY A 23 -15.13 11.82 18.76
N THR A 24 -14.72 11.65 17.50
CA THR A 24 -13.71 10.67 17.10
C THR A 24 -12.34 10.98 17.72
N ARG A 25 -11.54 9.94 17.96
CA ARG A 25 -10.14 10.11 18.41
C ARG A 25 -9.34 10.99 17.45
N LEU A 26 -9.64 10.94 16.15
CA LEU A 26 -8.98 11.74 15.12
C LEU A 26 -9.19 13.26 15.30
N ARG A 27 -10.36 13.70 15.76
CA ARG A 27 -10.62 15.12 16.09
C ARG A 27 -10.05 15.53 17.44
N LYS A 28 -9.94 14.59 18.38
CA LYS A 28 -9.46 14.86 19.75
C LYS A 28 -7.95 14.87 19.86
N LEU A 29 -7.28 14.08 19.03
CA LEU A 29 -5.83 13.95 19.01
C LEU A 29 -5.25 14.90 17.96
N GLY A 30 -4.07 15.44 18.27
CA GLY A 30 -3.41 16.47 17.46
C GLY A 30 -2.88 15.97 16.11
N PRO A 31 -2.09 16.81 15.40
CA PRO A 31 -1.59 16.51 14.06
C PRO A 31 -0.75 15.23 13.96
N ASP A 32 -0.06 14.84 15.04
CA ASP A 32 0.78 13.63 15.06
C ASP A 32 -0.06 12.36 14.88
N TYR A 33 -1.25 12.33 15.50
CA TYR A 33 -2.17 11.22 15.35
C TYR A 33 -2.81 11.19 13.95
N LEU A 34 -3.04 12.37 13.34
CA LEU A 34 -3.50 12.45 11.96
C LEU A 34 -2.44 11.90 11.00
N ALA A 35 -1.16 12.21 11.21
CA ALA A 35 -0.06 11.65 10.43
C ALA A 35 0.00 10.12 10.57
N TYR A 36 -0.10 9.60 11.80
CA TYR A 36 -0.21 8.16 12.06
C TYR A 36 -1.40 7.53 11.31
N ALA A 37 -2.58 8.14 11.37
CA ALA A 37 -3.76 7.61 10.71
C ALA A 37 -3.68 7.62 9.17
N LEU A 38 -3.00 8.62 8.58
CA LEU A 38 -2.71 8.62 7.14
C LEU A 38 -1.73 7.51 6.75
N LEU A 39 -0.70 7.29 7.57
CA LEU A 39 0.27 6.21 7.34
C LEU A 39 -0.39 4.83 7.41
N ASP A 40 -1.24 4.60 8.40
CA ASP A 40 -2.05 3.38 8.55
C ASP A 40 -2.87 3.12 7.27
N CYS A 41 -3.53 4.16 6.76
CA CYS A 41 -4.31 4.09 5.53
C CYS A 41 -3.46 3.76 4.28
N ILE A 42 -2.22 4.25 4.20
CA ILE A 42 -1.29 3.91 3.10
C ILE A 42 -0.87 2.44 3.21
N VAL A 43 -0.58 1.97 4.43
CA VAL A 43 -0.20 0.58 4.69
C VAL A 43 -1.35 -0.38 4.35
N ASP A 44 -2.60 -0.04 4.64
CA ASP A 44 -3.77 -0.82 4.25
C ASP A 44 -3.88 -0.99 2.72
N HIS A 45 -3.52 0.06 1.96
CA HIS A 45 -3.51 0.01 0.51
C HIS A 45 -2.40 -0.92 -0.03
N TYR A 46 -1.26 -1.00 0.67
CA TYR A 46 -0.21 -1.97 0.34
C TYR A 46 -0.66 -3.41 0.57
N TYR A 47 -1.40 -3.70 1.64
CA TYR A 47 -1.97 -5.03 1.83
C TYR A 47 -2.95 -5.40 0.71
N SER A 48 -3.85 -4.48 0.33
CA SER A 48 -4.76 -4.72 -0.81
C SER A 48 -4.00 -5.00 -2.12
N THR A 49 -2.86 -4.33 -2.33
CA THR A 49 -2.01 -4.56 -3.51
C THR A 49 -1.34 -5.94 -3.46
N LEU A 50 -0.88 -6.38 -2.29
CA LEU A 50 -0.31 -7.70 -2.09
C LEU A 50 -1.33 -8.81 -2.35
N ASP A 51 -2.55 -8.66 -1.85
CA ASP A 51 -3.62 -9.64 -2.06
C ASP A 51 -3.94 -9.83 -3.55
N ALA A 52 -3.98 -8.73 -4.32
CA ALA A 52 -4.18 -8.79 -5.77
C ALA A 52 -3.02 -9.51 -6.48
N LEU A 53 -1.80 -9.32 -5.99
CA LEU A 53 -0.61 -9.97 -6.54
C LEU A 53 -0.58 -11.46 -6.21
N GLU A 54 -0.96 -11.85 -4.99
CA GLU A 54 -1.15 -13.25 -4.59
C GLU A 54 -2.20 -13.95 -5.46
N GLY A 55 -3.35 -13.31 -5.69
CA GLY A 55 -4.37 -13.83 -6.60
C GLY A 55 -3.85 -14.01 -8.03
N THR A 56 -2.93 -13.15 -8.49
CA THR A 56 -2.29 -13.29 -9.81
C THR A 56 -1.33 -14.48 -9.85
N ILE A 57 -0.56 -14.71 -8.78
CA ILE A 57 0.31 -15.89 -8.63
C ILE A 57 -0.53 -17.16 -8.72
N ASP A 58 -1.62 -17.26 -7.96
CA ASP A 58 -2.50 -18.43 -7.93
C ASP A 58 -3.11 -18.78 -9.29
N ILE A 59 -3.39 -17.76 -10.11
CA ILE A 59 -3.87 -17.97 -11.49
C ILE A 59 -2.76 -18.59 -12.34
N ILE A 60 -1.57 -17.97 -12.34
CA ILE A 60 -0.42 -18.45 -13.13
C ILE A 60 -0.01 -19.87 -12.72
N GLU A 61 0.04 -20.15 -11.41
CA GLU A 61 0.39 -21.49 -10.90
C GLU A 61 -0.61 -22.56 -11.36
N ARG A 62 -1.91 -22.25 -11.33
CA ARG A 62 -2.93 -23.15 -11.86
C ARG A 62 -2.76 -23.37 -13.37
N GLU A 63 -2.57 -22.32 -14.15
CA GLU A 63 -2.37 -22.45 -15.60
C GLU A 63 -1.15 -23.32 -15.94
N ILE A 64 -0.05 -23.15 -15.21
CA ILE A 64 1.16 -23.97 -15.36
C ILE A 64 0.87 -25.45 -15.03
N MET A 65 0.14 -25.73 -13.95
CA MET A 65 -0.18 -27.10 -13.55
C MET A 65 -1.07 -27.83 -14.55
N TYR A 66 -2.02 -27.14 -15.18
CA TYR A 66 -2.94 -27.75 -16.14
C TYR A 66 -2.37 -27.86 -17.55
N ASN A 67 -1.70 -26.82 -18.05
CA ASN A 67 -1.18 -26.81 -19.42
C ASN A 67 0.00 -25.84 -19.57
N PRO A 68 1.24 -26.26 -19.30
CA PRO A 68 2.40 -25.37 -19.33
C PRO A 68 2.65 -24.79 -20.74
N GLN A 69 2.64 -23.47 -20.85
CA GLN A 69 2.91 -22.70 -22.06
C GLN A 69 4.14 -21.79 -21.89
N ASN A 70 4.79 -21.43 -23.00
CA ASN A 70 5.95 -20.53 -22.98
C ASN A 70 5.64 -19.12 -22.46
N HIS A 71 4.39 -18.65 -22.55
CA HIS A 71 4.00 -17.33 -22.03
C HIS A 71 4.02 -17.25 -20.51
N HIS A 72 3.91 -18.38 -19.79
CA HIS A 72 3.96 -18.39 -18.32
C HIS A 72 5.30 -17.87 -17.78
N LEU A 73 6.40 -18.16 -18.49
CA LEU A 73 7.73 -17.67 -18.13
C LEU A 73 7.81 -16.14 -18.23
N GLN A 74 7.16 -15.55 -19.24
CA GLN A 74 7.05 -14.10 -19.36
C GLN A 74 6.19 -13.49 -18.26
N GLN A 75 5.06 -14.12 -17.91
CA GLN A 75 4.20 -13.68 -16.81
C GLN A 75 4.94 -13.72 -15.46
N ILE A 76 5.68 -14.79 -15.17
CA ILE A 76 6.51 -14.90 -13.96
C ILE A 76 7.57 -13.79 -13.92
N HIS A 77 8.22 -13.50 -15.05
CA HIS A 77 9.20 -12.40 -15.10
C HIS A 77 8.56 -11.03 -14.85
N SER A 78 7.39 -10.76 -15.43
CA SER A 78 6.64 -9.53 -15.18
C SER A 78 6.29 -9.40 -13.70
N LEU A 79 5.71 -10.44 -13.12
CA LEU A 79 5.30 -10.49 -11.72
C LEU A 79 6.48 -10.27 -10.76
N ARG A 80 7.64 -10.86 -11.08
CA ARG A 80 8.89 -10.64 -10.32
C ARG A 80 9.35 -9.18 -10.41
N SER A 81 9.20 -8.55 -11.57
CA SER A 81 9.51 -7.12 -11.75
C SER A 81 8.56 -6.25 -10.92
N ASP A 82 7.26 -6.52 -10.98
CA ASP A 82 6.22 -5.79 -10.24
C ASP A 82 6.42 -5.90 -8.73
N LEU A 83 6.73 -7.11 -8.24
CA LEU A 83 7.15 -7.35 -6.86
C LEU A 83 8.40 -6.54 -6.47
N GLY A 84 9.37 -6.44 -7.38
CA GLY A 84 10.59 -5.65 -7.17
C GLY A 84 10.28 -4.16 -6.97
N ILE A 85 9.41 -3.61 -7.82
CA ILE A 85 8.95 -2.22 -7.72
C ILE A 85 8.19 -2.00 -6.42
N PHE A 86 7.21 -2.87 -6.14
CA PHE A 86 6.39 -2.78 -4.93
C PHE A 86 7.23 -2.85 -3.65
N LYS A 87 8.16 -3.81 -3.57
CA LYS A 87 9.10 -3.93 -2.45
C LYS A 87 9.92 -2.66 -2.26
N LYS A 88 10.42 -2.06 -3.34
CA LYS A 88 11.19 -0.81 -3.28
C LYS A 88 10.38 0.32 -2.66
N SER A 89 9.11 0.48 -3.04
CA SER A 89 8.21 1.49 -2.47
C SER A 89 8.02 1.33 -0.95
N ILE A 90 7.82 0.09 -0.47
CA ILE A 90 7.71 -0.20 0.97
C ILE A 90 9.00 0.17 1.71
N TRP A 91 10.17 -0.19 1.17
CA TRP A 91 11.44 0.17 1.79
C TRP A 91 11.64 1.67 1.87
N SER A 92 11.33 2.42 0.81
CA SER A 92 11.41 3.88 0.82
C SER A 92 10.50 4.50 1.88
N LEU A 93 9.27 3.98 2.05
CA LEU A 93 8.37 4.44 3.11
C LEU A 93 8.93 4.12 4.51
N ARG A 94 9.42 2.89 4.73
CA ARG A 94 10.02 2.48 6.00
C ARG A 94 11.23 3.35 6.36
N ASP A 95 12.10 3.63 5.40
CA ASP A 95 13.30 4.44 5.63
C ASP A 95 12.94 5.89 5.95
N GLY A 96 11.94 6.46 5.26
CA GLY A 96 11.41 7.79 5.58
C GLY A 96 10.76 7.87 6.97
N LEU A 97 10.04 6.82 7.39
CA LEU A 97 9.52 6.74 8.76
C LEU A 97 10.63 6.63 9.80
N ASN A 98 11.65 5.82 9.52
CA ASN A 98 12.78 5.66 10.41
C ASN A 98 13.60 6.94 10.56
N SER A 99 13.70 7.79 9.52
CA SER A 99 14.34 9.10 9.66
C SER A 99 13.51 10.04 10.52
N LEU A 100 12.17 10.04 10.35
CA LEU A 100 11.28 10.87 11.18
C LEU A 100 11.33 10.50 12.66
N ILE A 101 11.44 9.20 12.99
CA ILE A 101 11.53 8.71 14.38
C ILE A 101 12.89 9.03 15.02
N ARG A 102 13.94 9.22 14.22
CA ARG A 102 15.32 9.38 14.70
C ARG A 102 15.74 10.85 14.87
N ASP A 103 14.97 11.78 14.32
CA ASP A 103 15.21 13.23 14.41
C ASP A 103 14.48 13.91 15.60
N ASP A 104 13.97 13.12 16.55
CA ASP A 104 13.58 13.52 17.92
C ASP A 104 14.69 13.13 18.93
#